data_AF-A0A7C9DR09-F1
#
_entry.id   AF-A0A7C9DR09-F1
#
_cell.length_a   1.000
_cell.length_b   1.000
_cell.length_c   1.000
_cell.angle_alpha   90.00
_cell.angle_beta   90.00
_cell.angle_gamma   90.00
#
_symmetry.space_group_name_H-M   'P 1'
#
loop_
_entity.id
_entity.type
_entity.pdbx_description
1 polymer ?
#
loop_
_entity_poly.entity_id
_entity_poly.type
_entity_poly.pdbx_seq_one_letter_code
_entity_poly.pdbx_strand_id
1 'polypeptide(L)'
;MAQVADVDILLFQNLSNYKQERANDSDFSERLASGIDIFVNDSISLAHKILASTVGVTQFCYASLAGFYFEDCLYKLKKITVCSRPTYVAVIGGDNLIDKAAAVRFLTSICDGLVFVGMMAFQIMHALGVHLPSYLVDHGASKAAVEILQFAKHRKIPVRLPRDFRC
;
A
#
# COMPACT_ATOMS: atom_id res chain seq x y z
N MET A 1 25.52 -24.12 -13.57
CA MET A 1 25.12 -24.29 -12.17
C MET A 1 26.35 -23.99 -11.34
N ALA A 2 26.33 -22.97 -10.50
CA ALA A 2 27.47 -22.69 -9.62
C ALA A 2 27.50 -23.79 -8.55
N GLN A 3 28.61 -24.53 -8.45
CA GLN A 3 28.86 -25.44 -7.33
C GLN A 3 28.99 -24.59 -6.07
N VAL A 4 28.00 -24.68 -5.19
CA VAL A 4 28.01 -24.00 -3.88
C VAL A 4 28.82 -24.88 -2.94
N ALA A 5 30.14 -24.69 -2.95
CA ALA A 5 31.01 -25.13 -1.86
C ALA A 5 31.20 -23.92 -0.93
N ASP A 6 30.80 -24.09 0.33
CA ASP A 6 30.92 -23.13 1.45
C ASP A 6 30.65 -21.65 1.11
N VAL A 7 29.40 -21.34 0.74
CA VAL A 7 28.91 -19.95 0.69
C VAL A 7 27.82 -19.78 1.74
N ASP A 8 28.10 -18.99 2.78
CA ASP A 8 27.14 -18.73 3.87
C ASP A 8 25.94 -17.89 3.39
N ILE A 9 26.13 -17.03 2.39
CA ILE A 9 25.10 -16.14 1.85
C ILE A 9 25.30 -15.92 0.34
N LEU A 10 24.27 -16.23 -0.45
CA LEU A 10 24.24 -15.94 -1.89
C LEU A 10 23.19 -14.85 -2.19
N LEU A 11 23.60 -13.83 -2.94
CA LEU A 11 22.71 -12.78 -3.41
C LEU A 11 22.51 -12.91 -4.93
N PHE A 12 21.26 -13.09 -5.34
CA PHE A 12 20.92 -13.12 -6.75
C PHE A 12 21.00 -11.72 -7.39
N GLN A 13 21.15 -11.71 -8.72
CA GLN A 13 20.96 -10.51 -9.52
C GLN A 13 19.52 -10.01 -9.41
N ASN A 14 19.29 -8.74 -9.78
CA ASN A 14 17.96 -8.13 -9.70
C ASN A 14 16.94 -8.93 -10.53
N LEU A 15 16.01 -9.61 -9.83
CA LEU A 15 15.00 -10.47 -10.44
C LEU A 15 14.02 -9.70 -11.33
N SER A 16 13.86 -8.39 -11.12
CA SER A 16 12.97 -7.54 -11.93
C SER A 16 13.41 -7.41 -13.40
N ASN A 17 14.66 -7.80 -13.72
CA ASN A 17 15.19 -7.79 -15.07
C ASN A 17 14.69 -8.98 -15.91
N TYR A 18 14.17 -10.03 -15.27
CA TYR A 18 13.64 -11.21 -15.96
C TYR A 18 12.15 -11.01 -16.25
N LYS A 19 11.74 -11.20 -17.51
CA LYS A 19 10.31 -11.12 -17.88
C LYS A 19 9.50 -12.22 -17.17
N GLN A 20 10.15 -13.37 -16.96
CA GLN A 20 9.64 -14.53 -16.25
C GLN A 20 9.20 -14.21 -14.82
N GLU A 21 9.90 -13.28 -14.14
CA GLU A 21 9.53 -12.84 -12.80
C GLU A 21 8.13 -12.22 -12.76
N ARG A 22 7.87 -11.29 -13.69
CA ARG A 22 6.57 -10.60 -13.79
C ARG A 22 5.47 -11.50 -14.35
N ALA A 23 5.84 -12.52 -15.11
CA ALA A 23 4.92 -13.51 -15.66
C ALA A 23 4.53 -14.60 -14.64
N ASN A 24 5.17 -14.63 -13.46
CA ASN A 24 5.04 -15.71 -12.49
C ASN A 24 5.28 -17.08 -13.15
N ASP A 25 6.35 -17.15 -13.95
CA ASP A 25 6.68 -18.31 -14.77
C ASP A 25 7.08 -19.52 -13.90
N SER A 26 6.54 -20.69 -14.24
CA SER A 26 6.71 -21.92 -13.46
C SER A 26 8.16 -22.43 -13.51
N ASP A 27 8.75 -22.52 -14.70
CA ASP A 27 10.11 -23.03 -14.88
C ASP A 27 11.14 -22.12 -14.20
N PHE A 28 10.93 -20.80 -14.27
CA PHE A 28 11.76 -19.84 -13.55
C PHE A 28 11.62 -19.97 -12.03
N SER A 29 10.40 -20.20 -11.54
CA SER A 29 10.13 -20.40 -10.11
C SER A 29 10.79 -21.67 -9.57
N GLU A 30 10.72 -22.78 -10.31
CA GLU A 30 11.39 -24.04 -9.96
C GLU A 30 12.91 -23.86 -9.91
N ARG A 31 13.46 -23.13 -10.89
CA ARG A 31 14.90 -22.80 -10.92
C ARG A 31 15.32 -21.95 -9.73
N LEU A 32 14.47 -21.02 -9.27
CA LEU A 32 14.74 -20.22 -8.08
C LEU A 32 14.72 -21.07 -6.80
N ALA A 33 13.81 -22.04 -6.71
CA ALA A 33 13.69 -22.95 -5.58
C ALA A 33 14.71 -24.09 -5.57
N SER A 34 15.50 -24.26 -6.63
CA SER A 34 16.42 -25.38 -6.79
C SER A 34 17.48 -25.41 -5.67
N GLY A 35 17.44 -26.45 -4.85
CA GLY A 35 18.32 -26.59 -3.68
C GLY A 35 17.91 -25.76 -2.47
N ILE A 36 16.67 -25.23 -2.45
CA ILE A 36 16.11 -24.46 -1.32
C ILE A 36 14.97 -25.27 -0.68
N ASP A 37 15.17 -25.70 0.56
CA ASP A 37 14.13 -26.39 1.33
C ASP A 37 13.07 -25.42 1.87
N ILE A 38 13.52 -24.26 2.37
CA ILE A 38 12.69 -23.28 3.07
C ILE A 38 12.75 -21.95 2.34
N PHE A 39 11.59 -21.47 1.92
CA PHE A 39 11.41 -20.12 1.41
C PHE A 39 10.87 -19.19 2.51
N VAL A 40 11.45 -18.00 2.62
CA VAL A 40 10.99 -16.96 3.55
C VAL A 40 10.70 -15.68 2.78
N ASN A 41 9.43 -15.28 2.75
CA ASN A 41 9.03 -14.00 2.16
C ASN A 41 9.05 -12.89 3.21
N ASP A 42 10.10 -12.06 3.17
CA ASP A 42 10.21 -10.87 4.02
C ASP A 42 9.93 -9.56 3.27
N SER A 43 9.36 -9.64 2.06
CA SER A 43 9.12 -8.51 1.16
C SER A 43 7.64 -8.10 1.08
N ILE A 44 7.11 -7.51 2.16
CA ILE A 44 5.71 -7.05 2.24
C ILE A 44 5.30 -6.09 1.10
N SER A 45 6.24 -5.26 0.63
CA SER A 45 6.01 -4.28 -0.44
C SER A 45 5.69 -4.93 -1.78
N LEU A 46 6.10 -6.17 -2.01
CA LEU A 46 5.83 -6.93 -3.22
C LEU A 46 4.71 -7.96 -3.05
N ALA A 47 4.22 -8.18 -1.82
CA ALA A 47 3.24 -9.20 -1.49
C ALA A 47 1.88 -9.05 -2.22
N HIS A 48 1.57 -7.85 -2.71
CA HIS A 48 0.35 -7.59 -3.49
C HIS A 48 0.49 -7.94 -4.97
N LYS A 49 1.67 -8.37 -5.43
CA LYS A 49 1.95 -8.75 -6.81
C LYS A 49 2.11 -10.26 -6.92
N ILE A 50 1.66 -10.82 -8.03
CA ILE A 50 1.86 -12.22 -8.36
C ILE A 50 3.17 -12.31 -9.15
N LEU A 51 4.26 -12.70 -8.49
CA LEU A 51 5.59 -12.80 -9.09
C LEU A 51 6.22 -14.17 -8.80
N ALA A 52 7.12 -14.61 -9.68
CA ALA A 52 7.81 -15.90 -9.51
C ALA A 52 8.57 -15.97 -8.18
N SER A 53 9.31 -14.92 -7.81
CA SER A 53 10.09 -14.88 -6.56
C SER A 53 9.29 -14.75 -5.27
N THR A 54 7.98 -14.49 -5.33
CA THR A 54 7.14 -14.26 -4.14
C THR A 54 5.99 -15.25 -4.02
N VAL A 55 5.42 -15.66 -5.14
CA VAL A 55 4.27 -16.57 -5.23
C VAL A 55 4.69 -17.88 -5.89
N GLY A 56 5.25 -17.84 -7.10
CA GLY A 56 5.58 -19.06 -7.86
C GLY A 56 6.55 -19.99 -7.13
N VAL A 57 7.60 -19.44 -6.52
CA VAL A 57 8.63 -20.19 -5.78
C VAL A 57 8.05 -21.03 -4.64
N THR A 58 6.93 -20.59 -4.04
CA THR A 58 6.29 -21.30 -2.91
C THR A 58 5.76 -22.68 -3.27
N GLN A 59 5.55 -22.94 -4.57
CA GLN A 59 5.07 -24.24 -5.08
C GLN A 59 6.16 -25.32 -5.08
N PHE A 60 7.43 -24.91 -5.02
CA PHE A 60 8.59 -25.79 -5.20
C PHE A 60 9.45 -25.94 -3.95
N CYS A 61 9.15 -25.20 -2.87
CA CYS A 61 9.82 -25.33 -1.59
C CYS A 61 9.02 -26.22 -0.63
N TYR A 62 9.72 -26.97 0.23
CA TYR A 62 9.08 -27.82 1.24
C TYR A 62 8.27 -27.01 2.25
N ALA A 63 8.81 -25.86 2.68
CA ALA A 63 8.13 -24.93 3.57
C ALA A 63 8.24 -23.49 3.05
N SER A 64 7.16 -22.73 3.23
CA SER A 64 7.08 -21.30 2.91
C SER A 64 6.61 -20.52 4.13
N LEU A 65 7.40 -19.52 4.54
CA LEU A 65 7.19 -18.75 5.75
C LEU A 65 7.12 -17.25 5.43
N ALA A 66 6.43 -16.48 6.27
CA ALA A 66 6.60 -15.04 6.31
C ALA A 66 7.81 -14.71 7.17
N GLY A 67 8.63 -13.76 6.73
CA GLY A 67 9.72 -13.23 7.56
C GLY A 67 9.21 -12.35 8.68
N PHE A 68 10.09 -12.02 9.64
CA PHE A 68 9.73 -11.23 10.82
C PHE A 68 9.29 -9.81 10.47
N TYR A 69 9.91 -9.17 9.48
CA TYR A 69 9.52 -7.82 9.05
C TYR A 69 8.16 -7.84 8.36
N PHE A 70 7.91 -8.87 7.54
CA PHE A 70 6.60 -9.11 6.95
C PHE A 70 5.53 -9.28 8.04
N GLU A 71 5.78 -10.14 9.02
CA GLU A 71 4.84 -10.43 10.11
C GLU A 71 4.51 -9.18 10.92
N ASP A 72 5.52 -8.40 11.33
CA ASP A 72 5.33 -7.16 12.08
C ASP A 72 4.52 -6.11 11.28
N CYS A 73 4.81 -5.97 9.98
CA CYS A 73 4.03 -5.09 9.11
C CYS A 73 2.57 -5.54 9.00
N LEU A 74 2.34 -6.85 8.81
CA LEU A 74 0.99 -7.40 8.74
C LEU A 74 0.24 -7.22 10.06
N TYR A 75 0.90 -7.41 11.20
CA TYR A 75 0.33 -7.18 12.52
C TYR A 75 -0.08 -5.71 12.71
N LYS A 76 0.80 -4.77 12.36
CA LYS A 76 0.50 -3.32 12.41
C LYS A 76 -0.70 -2.96 11.51
N LEU A 77 -0.76 -3.48 10.29
CA LEU A 77 -1.87 -3.26 9.37
C LEU A 77 -3.19 -3.83 9.91
N LYS A 78 -3.19 -5.05 10.45
CA LYS A 78 -4.38 -5.63 11.10
C LYS A 78 -4.84 -4.82 12.31
N LYS A 79 -3.92 -4.25 13.07
CA LYS A 79 -4.26 -3.39 14.21
C LYS A 79 -4.92 -2.08 13.79
N ILE A 80 -4.57 -1.56 12.62
CA ILE A 80 -5.19 -0.36 12.01
C ILE A 80 -6.63 -0.66 11.55
N THR A 81 -6.92 -1.88 11.09
CA THR A 81 -8.28 -2.26 10.65
C THR A 81 -9.23 -2.58 11.79
N VAL A 82 -8.72 -2.99 12.95
CA VAL A 82 -9.51 -3.30 14.15
C VAL A 82 -9.62 -2.06 15.04
N CYS A 83 -10.80 -1.44 15.05
CA CYS A 83 -11.10 -0.28 15.88
C CYS A 83 -11.02 -0.65 17.38
N SER A 84 -9.88 -0.36 18.01
CA SER A 84 -9.58 -0.76 19.40
C SER A 84 -9.35 0.41 20.35
N ARG A 85 -9.39 1.66 19.84
CA ARG A 85 -9.14 2.87 20.61
C ARG A 85 -10.38 3.78 20.62
N PRO A 86 -10.61 4.54 21.70
CA PRO A 86 -11.78 5.39 21.85
C PRO A 86 -11.80 6.61 20.91
N THR A 87 -10.68 6.92 20.25
CA THR A 87 -10.60 7.97 19.24
C THR A 87 -9.58 7.57 18.19
N TYR A 88 -10.03 7.43 16.94
CA TYR A 88 -9.21 7.04 15.82
C TYR A 88 -9.31 8.06 14.68
N VAL A 89 -8.22 8.76 14.41
CA VAL A 89 -8.17 9.81 13.40
C VAL A 89 -7.18 9.42 12.30
N ALA A 90 -7.60 9.50 11.05
CA ALA A 90 -6.73 9.29 9.90
C ALA A 90 -6.20 10.63 9.37
N VAL A 91 -4.88 10.74 9.26
CA VAL A 91 -4.21 11.87 8.59
C VAL A 91 -3.78 11.41 7.19
N ILE A 92 -4.28 12.09 6.16
CA ILE A 92 -4.15 11.70 4.76
C ILE A 92 -3.44 12.82 4.00
N GLY A 93 -2.26 12.51 3.44
CA GLY A 93 -1.43 13.48 2.72
C GLY A 93 -0.87 12.94 1.41
N GLY A 94 -0.38 13.85 0.56
CA GLY A 94 0.11 13.59 -0.80
C GLY A 94 -0.61 14.45 -1.85
N ASP A 95 -0.46 14.08 -3.11
CA ASP A 95 -0.93 14.81 -4.30
C ASP A 95 -2.06 14.14 -5.06
N ASN A 96 -2.02 12.82 -5.22
CA ASN A 96 -3.03 12.09 -5.97
C ASN A 96 -4.14 11.53 -5.06
N LEU A 97 -5.32 12.17 -5.10
CA LEU A 97 -6.50 11.71 -4.36
C LEU A 97 -7.14 10.47 -4.99
N ILE A 98 -7.08 10.33 -6.32
CA ILE A 98 -7.75 9.26 -7.06
C ILE A 98 -7.17 7.90 -6.66
N ASP A 99 -5.84 7.77 -6.68
CA ASP A 99 -5.13 6.54 -6.33
C ASP A 99 -5.40 6.11 -4.88
N LYS A 100 -5.67 7.09 -4.00
CA LYS A 100 -5.90 6.87 -2.56
C LYS A 100 -7.38 6.75 -2.20
N ALA A 101 -8.30 6.96 -3.14
CA ALA A 101 -9.73 7.04 -2.84
C ALA A 101 -10.26 5.78 -2.15
N ALA A 102 -9.82 4.59 -2.58
CA ALA A 102 -10.22 3.32 -1.96
C ALA A 102 -9.76 3.21 -0.49
N ALA A 103 -8.49 3.55 -0.22
CA ALA A 103 -7.95 3.57 1.13
C ALA A 103 -8.64 4.63 2.00
N VAL A 104 -8.91 5.82 1.47
CA VAL A 104 -9.62 6.88 2.20
C VAL A 104 -11.05 6.47 2.51
N ARG A 105 -11.77 5.84 1.59
CA ARG A 105 -13.12 5.29 1.86
C ARG A 105 -13.08 4.24 2.95
N PHE A 106 -12.11 3.31 2.91
CA PHE A 106 -11.92 2.34 3.98
C PHE A 106 -11.68 3.01 5.33
N LEU A 107 -10.76 3.98 5.40
CA LEU A 107 -10.48 4.73 6.62
C LEU A 107 -11.71 5.51 7.12
N THR A 108 -12.46 6.12 6.22
CA THR A 108 -13.73 6.81 6.55
C THR A 108 -14.74 5.86 7.19
N SER A 109 -14.69 4.56 6.85
CA SER A 109 -15.60 3.56 7.41
C SER A 109 -15.25 3.15 8.84
N ILE A 110 -14.00 3.35 9.29
CA ILE A 110 -13.52 2.88 10.61
C ILE A 110 -13.05 4.00 11.55
N CYS A 111 -12.65 5.16 11.01
CA CYS A 111 -12.14 6.29 11.79
C CYS A 111 -13.28 7.16 12.33
N ASP A 112 -12.99 7.85 13.42
CA ASP A 112 -13.83 8.88 14.05
C ASP A 112 -13.57 10.28 13.48
N GLY A 113 -12.55 10.44 12.63
CA GLY A 113 -12.24 11.71 11.99
C GLY A 113 -11.18 11.60 10.91
N LEU A 114 -11.21 12.55 9.98
CA LEU A 114 -10.26 12.66 8.87
C LEU A 114 -9.55 14.00 8.92
N VAL A 115 -8.25 14.01 8.65
CA VAL A 115 -7.43 15.22 8.47
C VAL A 115 -6.75 15.11 7.12
N PHE A 116 -7.07 16.00 6.19
CA PHE A 116 -6.34 16.06 4.91
C PHE A 116 -5.22 17.08 4.98
N VAL A 117 -4.05 16.75 4.43
CA VAL A 117 -2.87 17.62 4.37
C VAL A 117 -2.23 17.56 2.97
N GLY A 118 -1.36 18.51 2.66
CA GLY A 118 -0.72 18.61 1.34
C GLY A 118 -1.70 18.92 0.20
N MET A 119 -1.32 18.55 -1.01
CA MET A 119 -2.09 18.87 -2.24
C MET A 119 -3.49 18.24 -2.27
N MET A 120 -3.70 17.10 -1.59
CA MET A 120 -5.02 16.49 -1.43
C MET A 120 -5.98 17.36 -0.61
N ALA A 121 -5.49 18.17 0.33
CA ALA A 121 -6.36 19.08 1.07
C ALA A 121 -7.03 20.10 0.14
N PHE A 122 -6.33 20.57 -0.90
CA PHE A 122 -6.89 21.48 -1.90
C PHE A 122 -8.02 20.84 -2.71
N GLN A 123 -7.93 19.55 -3.01
CA GLN A 123 -9.02 18.84 -3.71
C GLN A 123 -10.29 18.78 -2.86
N ILE A 124 -10.14 18.52 -1.56
CA ILE A 124 -11.26 18.51 -0.60
C ILE A 124 -11.81 19.92 -0.38
N MET A 125 -10.95 20.93 -0.26
CA MET A 125 -11.36 22.34 -0.16
C MET A 125 -12.13 22.80 -1.39
N HIS A 126 -11.65 22.46 -2.59
CA HIS A 126 -12.34 22.75 -3.85
C HIS A 126 -13.72 22.09 -3.89
N ALA A 127 -13.82 20.82 -3.47
CA ALA A 127 -15.11 20.11 -3.38
C ALA A 127 -16.08 20.71 -2.34
N LEU A 128 -15.57 21.45 -1.34
CA LEU A 128 -16.37 22.23 -0.39
C LEU A 128 -16.75 23.63 -0.92
N GLY A 129 -16.31 24.00 -2.12
CA GLY A 129 -16.59 25.30 -2.75
C GLY A 129 -15.60 26.41 -2.39
N VAL A 130 -14.44 26.08 -1.80
CA VAL A 130 -13.38 27.07 -1.56
C VAL A 130 -12.74 27.46 -2.89
N HIS A 131 -12.64 28.77 -3.14
CA HIS A 131 -11.96 29.27 -4.34
C HIS A 131 -10.44 29.09 -4.19
N LEU A 132 -9.86 28.31 -5.09
CA LEU A 132 -8.43 27.99 -5.12
C LEU A 132 -7.86 28.24 -6.52
N PRO A 133 -6.58 28.62 -6.63
CA PRO A 133 -5.89 28.68 -7.92
C PRO A 133 -6.00 27.37 -8.69
N SER A 134 -6.23 27.46 -10.00
CA SER A 134 -6.45 26.29 -10.86
C SER A 134 -5.28 25.29 -10.84
N TYR A 135 -4.05 25.76 -10.69
CA TYR A 135 -2.86 24.88 -10.65
C TYR A 135 -2.78 24.01 -9.38
N LEU A 136 -3.54 24.33 -8.32
CA LEU A 136 -3.62 23.53 -7.10
C LEU A 136 -4.73 22.48 -7.15
N VAL A 137 -5.59 22.52 -8.17
CA VAL A 137 -6.78 21.67 -8.27
C VAL A 137 -6.60 20.67 -9.40
N ASP A 138 -6.66 19.40 -9.05
CA ASP A 138 -6.84 18.32 -10.02
C ASP A 138 -8.33 18.11 -10.27
N HIS A 139 -8.81 18.59 -11.42
CA HIS A 139 -10.22 18.47 -11.79
C HIS A 139 -10.68 17.01 -11.90
N GLY A 140 -9.79 16.06 -12.21
CA GLY A 140 -10.11 14.63 -12.26
C GLY A 140 -10.46 14.04 -10.89
N ALA A 141 -9.89 14.60 -9.82
CA ALA A 141 -10.13 14.17 -8.45
C ALA A 141 -11.47 14.67 -7.85
N SER A 142 -12.16 15.60 -8.51
CA SER A 142 -13.37 16.26 -7.98
C SER A 142 -14.46 15.28 -7.56
N LYS A 143 -14.72 14.26 -8.39
CA LYS A 143 -15.73 13.23 -8.09
C LYS A 143 -15.38 12.45 -6.83
N ALA A 144 -14.13 12.01 -6.71
CA ALA A 144 -13.64 11.26 -5.56
C ALA A 144 -13.73 12.11 -4.27
N ALA A 145 -13.35 13.38 -4.34
CA ALA A 145 -13.44 14.31 -3.22
C ALA A 145 -14.89 14.48 -2.71
N VAL A 146 -15.84 14.67 -3.62
CA VAL A 146 -17.27 14.80 -3.27
C VAL A 146 -17.80 13.51 -2.62
N GLU A 147 -17.48 12.35 -3.17
CA GLU A 147 -17.92 11.07 -2.62
C GLU A 147 -17.34 10.81 -1.22
N ILE A 148 -16.08 11.16 -0.98
CA ILE A 148 -15.44 11.08 0.34
C ILE A 148 -16.16 11.99 1.35
N LEU A 149 -16.44 13.24 0.97
CA LEU A 149 -17.15 14.19 1.82
C LEU A 149 -18.58 13.75 2.15
N GLN A 150 -19.30 13.21 1.15
CA GLN A 150 -20.64 12.66 1.34
C GLN A 150 -20.62 11.48 2.31
N PHE A 151 -19.66 10.57 2.16
CA PHE A 151 -19.54 9.41 3.03
C PHE A 151 -19.16 9.81 4.46
N ALA A 152 -18.23 10.75 4.63
CA ALA A 152 -17.87 11.31 5.92
C ALA A 152 -19.07 12.00 6.61
N LYS A 153 -19.87 12.77 5.84
CA LYS A 153 -21.10 13.41 6.33
C LYS A 153 -22.14 12.38 6.76
N HIS A 154 -22.32 11.31 5.98
CA HIS A 154 -23.23 10.21 6.32
C HIS A 154 -22.83 9.52 7.63
N ARG A 155 -21.53 9.27 7.83
CA ARG A 155 -20.97 8.73 9.07
C ARG A 155 -20.90 9.73 10.22
N LYS A 156 -21.20 11.01 9.97
CA LYS A 156 -21.11 12.13 10.93
C LYS A 156 -19.71 12.29 11.52
N ILE A 157 -18.66 11.98 10.76
CA ILE A 157 -17.28 12.16 11.23
C ILE A 157 -16.74 13.53 10.79
N PRO A 158 -16.00 14.24 11.67
CA PRO A 158 -15.35 15.49 11.32
C PRO A 158 -14.27 15.30 10.24
N VAL A 159 -14.32 16.16 9.23
CA VAL A 159 -13.23 16.35 8.26
C VAL A 159 -12.52 17.66 8.60
N ARG A 160 -11.21 17.60 8.82
CA ARG A 160 -10.36 18.75 9.15
C ARG A 160 -9.39 19.03 8.01
N LEU A 161 -9.18 20.31 7.76
CA LEU A 161 -8.33 20.84 6.70
C LEU A 161 -7.37 21.87 7.29
N PRO A 162 -6.21 22.14 6.66
CA PRO A 162 -5.32 23.23 7.03
C PRO A 162 -6.07 24.56 6.99
N ARG A 163 -5.79 25.45 7.95
CA ARG A 163 -6.39 26.79 8.01
C ARG A 163 -5.62 27.82 7.19
N ASP A 164 -4.34 27.56 7.01
CA ASP A 164 -3.37 28.36 6.30
C ASP A 164 -2.47 27.44 5.47
N PHE A 165 -1.85 28.01 4.45
CA PHE A 165 -0.89 27.34 3.57
C PHE A 165 0.10 28.37 3.03
N ARG A 166 1.30 27.91 2.69
CA ARG A 166 2.30 28.74 2.02
C ARG A 166 2.10 28.63 0.50
N CYS A 167 2.00 29.77 -0.15
CA CYS A 167 1.97 29.92 -1.60
C CYS A 167 3.33 30.39 -2.11
#